data_AF-A0A6M1SL96-F1
#
_entry.id   AF-A0A6M1SL96-F1
#
_cell.length_a   1.000
_cell.length_b   1.000
_cell.length_c   1.000
_cell.angle_alpha   90.00
_cell.angle_beta   90.00
_cell.angle_gamma   90.00
#
_symmetry.space_group_name_H-M   'P 1'
#
loop_
_entity.id
_entity.type
_entity.pdbx_description
1 polymer ?
#
loop_
_entity_poly.entity_id
_entity_poly.type
_entity_poly.pdbx_seq_one_letter_code
_entity_poly.pdbx_strand_id
1 'polypeptide(L)'
;LIATGASPAEPPILGLSDTPYWTSTEALESETLPSRLAVIGSSVVAVELAQAFARLGSKVTILARHTLFFREDPAIGEAVTAAFRAEGIEVLEHTQASKVAYADGEFVLATGQGELRVDKLLVATGRAPNTRTLVLEAAGVAVNAQGGVVIDTAMRSSTPHIYAAGDCTDQPQ
;
A
#
# COMPACT_ATOMS: atom_id res chain seq x y z
N LEU A 1 7.45 -13.69 -22.93
CA LEU A 1 6.90 -12.46 -22.33
C LEU A 1 6.72 -12.70 -20.84
N ILE A 2 7.26 -11.81 -20.00
CA ILE A 2 7.08 -11.79 -18.55
C ILE A 2 6.02 -10.73 -18.25
N ALA A 3 4.90 -11.14 -17.66
CA ALA A 3 3.79 -10.26 -17.34
C ALA A 3 3.16 -10.68 -16.00
N THR A 4 4.01 -10.86 -14.99
CA THR A 4 3.63 -11.47 -13.70
C THR A 4 3.00 -10.48 -12.70
N GLY A 5 2.86 -9.22 -13.09
CA GLY A 5 2.28 -8.16 -12.27
C GLY A 5 3.11 -7.85 -11.02
N ALA A 6 2.42 -7.36 -9.99
CA ALA A 6 2.96 -7.03 -8.68
C ALA A 6 2.02 -7.51 -7.55
N SER A 7 2.54 -7.55 -6.33
CA SER A 7 1.79 -7.87 -5.12
C SER A 7 1.85 -6.70 -4.12
N PRO A 8 0.86 -6.54 -3.22
CA PRO A 8 0.94 -5.55 -2.14
C PRO A 8 2.26 -5.64 -1.37
N ALA A 9 2.89 -4.50 -1.11
CA ALA A 9 4.14 -4.43 -0.37
C ALA A 9 3.86 -4.37 1.13
N GLU A 10 4.51 -5.26 1.89
CA GLU A 10 4.48 -5.25 3.34
C GLU A 10 5.64 -4.38 3.89
N PRO A 11 5.35 -3.32 4.67
CA PRO A 11 6.39 -2.52 5.32
C PRO A 11 6.98 -3.28 6.53
N PRO A 12 8.28 -3.12 6.83
CA PRO A 12 8.94 -3.85 7.92
C PRO A 12 8.60 -3.24 9.30
N ILE A 13 7.33 -3.26 9.68
CA ILE A 13 6.84 -2.76 10.97
C ILE A 13 6.83 -3.92 11.97
N LEU A 14 7.40 -3.70 13.16
CA LEU A 14 7.50 -4.72 14.19
C LEU A 14 6.11 -5.30 14.53
N GLY A 15 5.96 -6.62 14.40
CA GLY A 15 4.76 -7.37 14.74
C GLY A 15 3.67 -7.39 13.66
N LEU A 16 3.80 -6.62 12.56
CA LEU A 16 2.77 -6.55 11.52
C LEU A 16 2.50 -7.92 10.86
N SER A 17 3.55 -8.65 10.49
CA SER A 17 3.46 -9.94 9.80
C SER A 17 2.70 -11.01 10.59
N ASP A 18 2.62 -10.86 11.91
CA ASP A 18 1.94 -11.80 12.82
C ASP A 18 0.47 -11.41 13.08
N THR A 19 -0.05 -10.39 12.38
CA THR A 19 -1.42 -9.89 12.56
C THR A 19 -2.32 -10.21 11.36
N PRO A 20 -3.65 -10.25 11.53
CA PRO A 20 -4.59 -10.48 10.43
C PRO A 20 -4.89 -9.18 9.65
N TYR A 21 -3.84 -8.42 9.29
CA TYR A 21 -4.00 -7.17 8.55
C TYR A 21 -4.56 -7.44 7.15
N TRP A 22 -5.16 -6.42 6.55
CA TRP A 22 -5.68 -6.47 5.19
C TRP A 22 -4.72 -5.79 4.22
N THR A 23 -4.59 -6.37 3.03
CA THR A 23 -4.21 -5.62 1.84
C THR A 23 -5.48 -5.12 1.15
N SER A 24 -5.36 -4.54 -0.05
CA SER A 24 -6.52 -4.20 -0.88
C SER A 24 -7.41 -5.41 -1.18
N THR A 25 -6.83 -6.61 -1.30
CA THR A 25 -7.57 -7.84 -1.62
C THR A 25 -8.55 -8.17 -0.50
N GLU A 26 -8.07 -8.35 0.73
CA GLU A 26 -8.92 -8.74 1.86
C GLU A 26 -9.92 -7.63 2.21
N ALA A 27 -9.56 -6.35 2.00
CA ALA A 27 -10.48 -5.24 2.20
C ALA A 27 -11.66 -5.28 1.22
N LEU A 28 -11.42 -5.56 -0.06
CA LEU A 28 -12.47 -5.63 -1.08
C LEU A 28 -13.33 -6.90 -0.96
N GLU A 29 -12.76 -7.98 -0.44
CA GLU A 29 -13.47 -9.25 -0.21
C GLU A 29 -14.22 -9.30 1.12
N SER A 30 -14.02 -8.30 2.00
CA SER A 30 -14.66 -8.29 3.32
C SER A 30 -16.19 -8.21 3.22
N GLU A 31 -16.87 -9.22 3.77
CA GLU A 31 -18.32 -9.24 3.92
C GLU A 31 -18.83 -8.39 5.09
N THR A 32 -17.91 -7.83 5.89
CA THR A 32 -18.23 -7.04 7.08
C THR A 32 -17.62 -5.65 7.02
N LEU A 33 -18.36 -4.67 7.54
CA LEU A 33 -17.87 -3.31 7.70
C LEU A 33 -17.29 -3.13 9.11
N PRO A 34 -15.98 -2.86 9.26
CA PRO A 34 -15.39 -2.60 10.58
C PRO A 34 -15.90 -1.28 11.15
N SER A 35 -16.10 -1.21 12.47
CA SER A 35 -16.50 0.06 13.11
C SER A 35 -15.35 1.07 13.12
N ARG A 36 -14.11 0.59 13.28
CA ARG A 36 -12.87 1.37 13.26
C ARG A 36 -11.87 0.75 12.29
N LEU A 37 -11.38 1.53 11.34
CA LEU A 37 -10.39 1.12 10.35
C LEU A 37 -9.18 2.06 10.43
N ALA A 38 -7.99 1.50 10.66
CA ALA A 38 -6.74 2.20 10.39
C ALA A 38 -6.24 1.88 8.99
N VAL A 39 -5.67 2.86 8.31
CA VAL A 39 -5.02 2.69 7.01
C VAL A 39 -3.57 3.15 7.10
N ILE A 40 -2.61 2.28 6.83
CA ILE A 40 -1.19 2.64 6.68
C ILE A 40 -0.91 2.79 5.18
N GLY A 41 -0.72 4.03 4.73
CA GLY A 41 -0.55 4.38 3.32
C GLY A 41 -1.14 5.75 3.00
N SER A 42 -0.66 6.40 1.94
CA SER A 42 -1.05 7.77 1.61
C SER A 42 -1.11 8.06 0.10
N SER A 43 -1.29 7.01 -0.70
CA SER A 43 -1.44 7.09 -2.16
C SER A 43 -2.75 6.43 -2.59
N VAL A 44 -2.95 6.24 -3.90
CA VAL A 44 -4.22 5.91 -4.55
C VAL A 44 -5.02 4.83 -3.82
N VAL A 45 -4.49 3.62 -3.67
CA VAL A 45 -5.19 2.50 -3.01
C VAL A 45 -5.60 2.83 -1.57
N ALA A 46 -4.72 3.49 -0.82
CA ALA A 46 -4.99 3.86 0.56
C ALA A 46 -6.12 4.89 0.66
N VAL A 47 -6.07 5.91 -0.19
CA VAL A 47 -7.01 7.04 -0.20
C VAL A 47 -8.38 6.58 -0.70
N GLU A 48 -8.45 5.83 -1.80
CA GLU A 48 -9.70 5.32 -2.36
C GLU A 48 -10.46 4.42 -1.39
N LEU A 49 -9.77 3.42 -0.81
CA LEU A 49 -10.40 2.49 0.12
C LEU A 49 -10.73 3.17 1.44
N ALA A 50 -9.87 4.07 1.96
CA ALA A 50 -10.18 4.83 3.17
C ALA A 50 -11.52 5.58 3.03
N GLN A 51 -11.72 6.30 1.94
CA GLN A 51 -12.97 7.03 1.71
C GLN A 51 -14.17 6.10 1.48
N ALA A 52 -13.99 5.01 0.73
CA ALA A 52 -15.06 4.04 0.51
C ALA A 52 -15.57 3.47 1.85
N PHE A 53 -14.67 3.00 2.72
CA PHE A 53 -15.03 2.48 4.04
C PHE A 53 -15.63 3.55 4.94
N ALA A 54 -15.10 4.79 4.92
CA ALA A 54 -15.66 5.89 5.70
C ALA A 54 -17.11 6.18 5.31
N ARG A 55 -17.39 6.26 4.01
CA ARG A 55 -18.74 6.53 3.48
C ARG A 55 -19.72 5.38 3.68
N LEU A 56 -19.22 4.15 3.78
CA LEU A 56 -20.04 2.99 4.15
C LEU A 56 -20.35 2.94 5.64
N GLY A 57 -19.59 3.66 6.48
CA GLY A 57 -19.90 3.87 7.91
C GLY A 57 -18.75 3.58 8.88
N SER A 58 -17.56 3.20 8.41
CA SER A 58 -16.40 3.00 9.29
C SER A 58 -15.86 4.34 9.82
N LYS A 59 -15.40 4.38 11.06
CA LYS A 59 -14.51 5.45 11.55
C LYS A 59 -13.10 5.18 11.03
N VAL A 60 -12.61 6.02 10.12
CA VAL A 60 -11.32 5.81 9.43
C VAL A 60 -10.25 6.77 9.93
N THR A 61 -9.07 6.22 10.23
CA THR A 61 -7.84 6.97 10.52
C THR A 61 -6.73 6.55 9.56
N ILE A 62 -6.19 7.51 8.80
CA ILE A 62 -5.08 7.30 7.85
C ILE A 62 -3.77 7.72 8.52
N LEU A 63 -2.77 6.84 8.50
CA LEU A 63 -1.39 7.11 8.91
C LEU A 63 -0.56 7.38 7.64
N ALA A 64 -0.31 8.66 7.37
CA ALA A 64 0.53 9.09 6.28
C ALA A 64 1.94 9.40 6.78
N ARG A 65 2.96 8.70 6.27
CA ARG A 65 4.37 8.93 6.67
C ARG A 65 4.89 10.34 6.36
N HIS A 66 4.28 10.99 5.37
CA HIS A 66 4.49 12.38 4.97
C HIS A 66 3.10 13.02 4.87
N THR A 67 2.78 13.64 3.74
CA THR A 67 1.44 14.11 3.36
C THR A 67 0.74 13.10 2.44
N LEU A 68 -0.57 13.27 2.20
CA LEU A 68 -1.27 12.55 1.12
C LEU A 68 -0.69 12.94 -0.24
N PHE A 69 -0.57 11.97 -1.15
CA PHE A 69 -0.03 12.16 -2.50
C PHE A 69 1.33 12.89 -2.53
N PHE A 70 2.22 12.58 -1.58
CA PHE A 70 3.53 13.23 -1.42
C PHE A 70 4.42 13.31 -2.69
N ARG A 71 4.21 12.43 -3.68
CA ARG A 71 4.97 12.42 -4.94
C ARG A 71 4.34 13.29 -6.05
N GLU A 72 3.14 13.78 -5.84
CA GLU A 72 2.39 14.60 -6.79
C GLU A 72 2.52 16.09 -6.46
N ASP A 73 1.87 16.94 -7.24
CA ASP A 73 1.72 18.36 -6.91
C ASP A 73 1.10 18.52 -5.51
N PRO A 74 1.71 19.29 -4.59
CA PRO A 74 1.23 19.45 -3.23
C PRO A 74 -0.24 19.88 -3.12
N ALA A 75 -0.75 20.64 -4.08
CA ALA A 75 -2.15 21.08 -4.09
C ALA A 75 -3.14 19.91 -4.13
N ILE A 76 -2.76 18.77 -4.73
CA ILE A 76 -3.58 17.55 -4.76
C ILE A 76 -3.72 16.99 -3.35
N GLY A 77 -2.59 16.81 -2.64
CA GLY A 77 -2.57 16.30 -1.28
C GLY A 77 -3.33 17.19 -0.31
N GLU A 78 -3.17 18.51 -0.42
CA GLU A 78 -3.87 19.50 0.39
C GLU A 78 -5.39 19.45 0.19
N ALA A 79 -5.84 19.46 -1.07
CA ALA A 79 -7.27 19.43 -1.41
C ALA A 79 -7.94 18.13 -0.92
N VAL A 80 -7.31 16.98 -1.15
CA VAL A 80 -7.85 15.68 -0.70
C VAL A 80 -7.87 15.60 0.82
N THR A 81 -6.81 16.05 1.50
CA THR A 81 -6.76 16.06 2.97
C THR A 81 -7.87 16.92 3.56
N ALA A 82 -8.12 18.11 3.00
CA ALA A 82 -9.22 18.98 3.43
C ALA A 82 -10.58 18.32 3.21
N ALA A 83 -10.80 17.68 2.05
CA ALA A 83 -12.03 16.95 1.76
C ALA A 83 -12.27 15.79 2.74
N PHE A 84 -11.24 14.99 3.05
CA PHE A 84 -11.32 13.87 3.99
C PHE A 84 -11.66 14.32 5.40
N ARG A 85 -10.98 15.37 5.89
CA ARG A 85 -11.28 15.94 7.20
C ARG A 85 -12.70 16.51 7.27
N ALA A 86 -13.20 17.10 6.19
CA ALA A 86 -14.57 17.64 6.12
C ALA A 86 -15.66 16.56 6.21
N GLU A 87 -15.39 15.32 5.78
CA GLU A 87 -16.29 14.18 5.91
C GLU A 87 -15.95 13.25 7.10
N GLY A 88 -15.08 13.68 8.01
CA GLY A 88 -14.80 13.01 9.28
C GLY A 88 -13.73 11.93 9.24
N ILE A 89 -12.98 11.80 8.13
CA ILE A 89 -11.80 10.94 8.07
C ILE A 89 -10.64 11.63 8.78
N GLU A 90 -10.02 10.93 9.73
CA GLU A 90 -8.84 11.42 10.42
C GLU A 90 -7.60 11.16 9.57
N VAL A 91 -6.85 12.21 9.23
CA VAL A 91 -5.61 12.11 8.45
C VAL A 91 -4.44 12.56 9.32
N LEU A 92 -3.68 11.59 9.81
CA LEU A 92 -2.48 11.78 10.62
C LEU A 92 -1.26 11.85 9.69
N GLU A 93 -0.92 13.08 9.31
CA GLU A 93 0.27 13.38 8.51
C GLU A 93 1.55 13.21 9.35
N HIS A 94 2.66 12.95 8.68
CA HIS A 94 3.97 12.69 9.31
C HIS A 94 3.94 11.62 10.42
N THR A 95 3.05 10.64 10.29
CA THR A 95 2.78 9.64 11.31
C THR A 95 3.05 8.23 10.78
N GLN A 96 3.80 7.46 11.55
CA GLN A 96 4.13 6.06 11.27
C GLN A 96 3.86 5.23 12.52
N ALA A 97 3.41 3.99 12.31
CA ALA A 97 3.36 2.99 13.37
C ALA A 97 4.76 2.37 13.54
N SER A 98 5.28 2.39 14.77
CA SER A 98 6.56 1.75 15.10
C SER A 98 6.38 0.27 15.47
N LYS A 99 5.19 -0.09 15.95
CA LYS A 99 4.81 -1.46 16.31
C LYS A 99 3.32 -1.67 16.07
N VAL A 100 2.97 -2.86 15.61
CA VAL A 100 1.60 -3.35 15.50
C VAL A 100 1.47 -4.60 16.38
N ALA A 101 0.35 -4.70 17.09
CA ALA A 101 -0.07 -5.91 17.78
C ALA A 101 -1.54 -6.18 17.48
N TYR A 102 -1.94 -7.44 17.62
CA TYR A 102 -3.34 -7.86 17.55
C TYR A 102 -3.65 -8.70 18.79
N ALA A 103 -4.60 -8.23 19.60
CA ALA A 103 -5.00 -8.88 20.84
C ALA A 103 -6.49 -8.62 21.10
N ASP A 104 -7.18 -9.59 21.70
CA ASP A 104 -8.59 -9.48 22.10
C ASP A 104 -9.53 -9.02 20.97
N GLY A 105 -9.21 -9.37 19.73
CA GLY A 105 -10.02 -9.04 18.55
C GLY A 105 -9.75 -7.66 17.92
N GLU A 106 -8.84 -6.86 18.48
CA GLU A 106 -8.49 -5.53 17.96
C GLU A 106 -7.00 -5.35 17.65
N PHE A 107 -6.71 -4.42 16.75
CA PHE A 107 -5.37 -3.95 16.46
C PHE A 107 -4.98 -2.84 17.43
N VAL A 108 -3.72 -2.87 17.86
CA VAL A 108 -3.09 -1.82 18.66
C VAL A 108 -1.84 -1.35 17.92
N LEU A 109 -1.85 -0.09 17.47
CA LEU A 109 -0.75 0.54 16.74
C LEU A 109 -0.06 1.55 17.67
N ALA A 110 1.22 1.34 17.93
CA ALA A 110 2.04 2.33 18.61
C ALA A 110 2.56 3.35 17.59
N THR A 111 2.24 4.62 17.77
CA THR A 111 2.64 5.72 16.87
C THR A 111 3.39 6.81 17.64
N GLY A 112 4.02 7.74 16.92
CA GLY A 112 4.62 8.94 17.53
C GLY A 112 3.61 9.88 18.21
N GLN A 113 2.31 9.70 17.94
CA GLN A 113 1.22 10.51 18.51
C GLN A 113 0.44 9.78 19.62
N GLY A 114 0.88 8.57 19.98
CA GLY A 114 0.21 7.73 20.98
C GLY A 114 -0.28 6.40 20.40
N GLU A 115 -1.11 5.72 21.17
CA GLU A 115 -1.67 4.42 20.82
C GLU A 115 -2.99 4.58 20.05
N LEU A 116 -3.11 3.90 18.91
CA LEU A 116 -4.33 3.84 18.12
C LEU A 116 -4.91 2.42 18.16
N ARG A 117 -6.18 2.29 18.55
CA ARG A 117 -6.90 1.02 18.59
C ARG A 117 -8.01 0.97 17.56
N VAL A 118 -8.04 -0.08 16.74
CA VAL A 118 -8.99 -0.26 15.64
C VAL A 118 -9.39 -1.73 15.46
N ASP A 119 -10.51 -1.97 14.80
CA ASP A 119 -11.00 -3.35 14.59
C ASP A 119 -10.29 -4.01 13.40
N LYS A 120 -9.94 -3.20 12.39
CA LYS A 120 -9.22 -3.63 11.19
C LYS A 120 -8.10 -2.67 10.81
N LEU A 121 -7.08 -3.22 10.17
CA LEU A 121 -5.92 -2.51 9.66
C LEU A 121 -5.76 -2.81 8.18
N LEU A 122 -5.81 -1.79 7.33
CA LEU A 122 -5.46 -1.87 5.91
C LEU A 122 -4.03 -1.37 5.70
N VAL A 123 -3.19 -2.18 5.05
CA VAL A 123 -1.83 -1.83 4.63
C VAL A 123 -1.82 -1.62 3.13
N ALA A 124 -1.60 -0.37 2.72
CA ALA A 124 -1.62 0.07 1.32
C ALA A 124 -0.41 0.96 1.03
N THR A 125 0.80 0.43 1.29
CA THR A 125 2.08 1.16 1.18
C THR A 125 2.79 1.04 -0.17
N GLY A 126 2.09 0.53 -1.19
CA GLY A 126 2.62 0.31 -2.54
C GLY A 126 2.59 -1.16 -2.93
N ARG A 127 3.19 -1.48 -4.08
CA ARG A 127 3.21 -2.82 -4.67
C ARG A 127 4.63 -3.16 -5.11
N ALA A 128 5.01 -4.44 -5.02
CA ALA A 128 6.32 -4.95 -5.39
C ALA A 128 6.21 -5.89 -6.60
N PRO A 129 7.07 -5.76 -7.63
CA PRO A 129 7.09 -6.64 -8.80
C PRO A 129 7.21 -8.14 -8.44
N ASN A 130 6.43 -8.98 -9.13
CA ASN A 130 6.42 -10.43 -8.93
C ASN A 130 7.53 -11.13 -9.74
N THR A 131 8.80 -10.87 -9.41
CA THR A 131 9.97 -11.34 -10.17
C THR A 131 10.89 -12.28 -9.39
N ARG A 132 10.82 -12.27 -8.05
CA ARG A 132 11.76 -12.99 -7.17
C ARG A 132 11.80 -14.51 -7.40
N THR A 133 10.69 -15.12 -7.79
CA THR A 133 10.56 -16.57 -8.00
C THR A 133 10.95 -17.01 -9.42
N LEU A 134 11.22 -16.08 -10.33
CA LEU A 134 11.43 -16.38 -11.76
C LEU A 134 12.87 -16.75 -12.13
N VAL A 135 13.82 -16.68 -11.18
CA VAL A 135 15.24 -17.02 -11.38
C VAL A 135 15.84 -16.30 -12.61
N LEU A 136 15.53 -15.00 -12.74
CA LEU A 136 15.82 -14.19 -13.94
C LEU A 136 17.31 -14.14 -14.32
N GLU A 137 18.19 -14.24 -13.33
CA GLU A 137 19.65 -14.33 -13.53
C GLU A 137 20.03 -15.50 -14.46
N ALA A 138 19.40 -16.66 -14.29
CA ALA A 138 19.67 -17.84 -15.12
C ALA A 138 19.29 -17.63 -16.60
N ALA A 139 18.43 -16.65 -16.89
CA ALA A 139 18.01 -16.26 -18.22
C ALA A 139 18.70 -14.96 -18.74
N GLY A 140 19.65 -14.41 -17.97
CA GLY A 140 20.35 -13.17 -18.32
C GLY A 140 19.47 -11.90 -18.28
N VAL A 141 18.35 -11.94 -17.56
CA VAL A 141 17.37 -10.85 -17.50
C VAL A 141 17.69 -9.91 -16.33
N ALA A 142 18.01 -8.65 -16.63
CA ALA A 142 18.32 -7.63 -15.64
C ALA A 142 17.06 -7.09 -14.94
N VAL A 143 17.22 -6.78 -13.65
CA VAL A 143 16.19 -6.11 -12.83
C VAL A 143 16.77 -4.85 -12.19
N ASN A 144 15.91 -3.86 -11.92
CA ASN A 144 16.28 -2.65 -11.18
C ASN A 144 16.36 -2.92 -9.66
N ALA A 145 16.70 -1.88 -8.88
CA ALA A 145 16.84 -2.00 -7.42
C ALA A 145 15.53 -2.39 -6.69
N GLN A 146 14.37 -2.15 -7.32
CA GLN A 146 13.05 -2.51 -6.79
C GLN A 146 12.62 -3.92 -7.25
N GLY A 147 13.43 -4.60 -8.07
CA GLY A 147 13.15 -5.92 -8.62
C GLY A 147 12.29 -5.92 -9.88
N GLY A 148 11.99 -4.76 -10.47
CA GLY A 148 11.28 -4.68 -11.75
C GLY A 148 12.20 -5.06 -12.92
N VAL A 149 11.68 -5.81 -13.89
CA VAL A 149 12.42 -6.16 -15.12
C VAL A 149 12.73 -4.88 -15.89
N VAL A 150 14.01 -4.66 -16.20
CA VAL A 150 14.45 -3.50 -16.99
C VAL A 150 14.08 -3.74 -18.45
N ILE A 151 13.39 -2.77 -19.05
CA ILE A 151 12.94 -2.84 -20.45
C ILE A 151 13.25 -1.58 -21.25
N ASP A 152 13.32 -1.73 -22.58
CA ASP A 152 13.29 -0.60 -23.51
C ASP A 152 11.84 -0.14 -23.82
N THR A 153 11.68 0.89 -24.66
CA THR A 153 10.37 1.43 -25.06
C THR A 153 9.51 0.45 -25.88
N ALA A 154 10.09 -0.66 -26.35
CA ALA A 154 9.40 -1.73 -27.06
C ALA A 154 9.27 -3.01 -26.21
N MET A 155 9.38 -2.88 -24.88
CA MET A 155 9.22 -3.95 -23.89
C MET A 155 10.27 -5.07 -23.97
N ARG A 156 11.42 -4.83 -24.63
CA ARG A 156 12.53 -5.79 -24.68
C ARG A 156 13.33 -5.75 -23.38
N SER A 157 13.64 -6.92 -22.83
CA SER A 157 14.57 -7.03 -21.70
C SER A 157 16.04 -7.00 -22.16
N SER A 158 16.98 -7.17 -21.22
CA SER A 158 18.41 -7.38 -21.54
C SER A 158 18.69 -8.65 -22.35
N THR A 159 17.75 -9.59 -22.41
CA THR A 159 17.86 -10.82 -23.22
C THR A 159 17.00 -10.69 -24.49
N PRO A 160 17.58 -10.81 -25.72
CA PRO A 160 16.90 -10.45 -26.97
C PRO A 160 15.58 -11.17 -27.27
N HIS A 161 15.38 -12.38 -26.73
CA HIS A 161 14.18 -13.20 -26.95
C HIS A 161 13.21 -13.17 -25.76
N ILE A 162 13.51 -12.37 -24.72
CA ILE A 162 12.67 -12.20 -23.53
C ILE A 162 12.20 -10.75 -23.47
N TYR A 163 10.89 -10.60 -23.31
CA TYR A 163 10.19 -9.33 -23.21
C TYR A 163 9.49 -9.27 -21.85
N ALA A 164 9.22 -8.08 -21.33
CA ALA A 164 8.42 -7.89 -20.11
C ALA A 164 7.46 -6.70 -20.24
N ALA A 165 6.30 -6.77 -19.58
CA ALA A 165 5.29 -5.70 -19.61
C ALA A 165 4.45 -5.64 -18.31
N GLY A 166 3.87 -4.47 -18.02
CA GLY A 166 3.02 -4.23 -16.85
C GLY A 166 3.79 -4.08 -15.54
N ASP A 167 3.11 -4.24 -14.40
CA ASP A 167 3.64 -3.97 -13.05
C ASP A 167 4.90 -4.77 -12.66
N CYS A 168 5.28 -5.79 -13.43
CA CYS A 168 6.54 -6.50 -13.23
C CYS A 168 7.76 -5.72 -13.75
N THR A 169 7.55 -4.58 -14.41
CA THR A 169 8.54 -3.65 -14.95
C THR A 169 8.57 -2.35 -14.13
N ASP A 170 9.18 -1.29 -14.64
CA ASP A 170 9.16 0.07 -14.08
C ASP A 170 8.11 0.99 -14.73
N GLN A 171 7.26 0.45 -15.60
CA GLN A 171 6.14 1.19 -16.18
C GLN A 171 5.15 1.64 -15.09
N PRO A 172 4.43 2.76 -15.33
CA PRO A 172 3.37 3.22 -14.41
C PRO A 172 2.36 2.12 -14.10
N GLN A 173 1.90 2.10 -12.84
CA GLN A 173 0.77 1.32 -12.36
C GLN A 173 -0.52 2.12 -12.48
#